data_AF-A0A9J5ZXY3-F1
#
_entry.id   AF-A0A9J5ZXY3-F1
#
_cell.length_a   1.000
_cell.length_b   1.000
_cell.length_c   1.000
_cell.angle_alpha   90.00
_cell.angle_beta   90.00
_cell.angle_gamma   90.00
#
_symmetry.space_group_name_H-M   'P 1'
#
loop_
_entity.id
_entity.type
_entity.pdbx_description
1 polymer ?
#
loop_
_entity_poly.entity_id
_entity_poly.type
_entity_poly.pdbx_seq_one_letter_code
_entity_poly.pdbx_strand_id
1 'polypeptide(L)'
;MAMESALTSTRVSIPSLCSGISSSHHHHRSFSFLNFPKLFSFKYSFRTISPVPFVVSASSASPSSPSTSVAQSQDLKIKSVPTKPIEGQKTGTSGLRKKVKVFMQDNYLANWIQALFNSLPLEDYKNGLLVLGGDGRYFNREAAQIIIKIAAGNGVGKILVGKDGILSTPAVSAVIRKREANGGFIMSASHNPGGPEYDWGIKFNYSSGQPAPESITDKIYGNTLSVRFHHLVLNNMLFLFCIR
;
A
#
# COMPACT_ATOMS: atom_id res chain seq x y z
N MET A 1 66.79 -13.33 17.20
CA MET A 1 67.66 -12.30 16.58
C MET A 1 66.99 -11.85 15.29
N ALA A 2 66.97 -10.53 15.10
CA ALA A 2 66.15 -9.77 14.16
C ALA A 2 66.52 -9.94 12.67
N MET A 3 65.60 -9.53 11.79
CA MET A 3 65.79 -8.57 10.66
C MET A 3 64.43 -8.45 9.91
N GLU A 4 63.73 -7.31 10.01
CA GLU A 4 63.70 -6.16 9.06
C GLU A 4 63.06 -6.47 7.70
N SER A 5 61.88 -5.93 7.35
CA SER A 5 61.48 -4.55 6.99
C SER A 5 61.51 -4.32 5.45
N ALA A 6 60.35 -3.96 4.88
CA ALA A 6 60.22 -3.15 3.66
C ALA A 6 58.74 -2.79 3.40
N LEU A 7 58.43 -1.50 3.57
CA LEU A 7 57.22 -0.83 3.06
C LEU A 7 57.42 -0.49 1.58
N THR A 8 56.35 -0.52 0.77
CA THR A 8 56.29 0.35 -0.42
C THR A 8 54.85 0.81 -0.68
N SER A 9 54.73 2.12 -0.71
CA SER A 9 53.54 2.94 -0.97
C SER A 9 53.35 3.13 -2.47
N THR A 10 52.11 3.05 -2.96
CA THR A 10 51.77 3.40 -4.35
C THR A 10 50.77 4.55 -4.35
N ARG A 11 51.25 5.75 -4.73
CA ARG A 11 50.43 6.89 -5.16
C ARG A 11 50.19 6.76 -6.66
N VAL A 12 48.97 7.00 -7.13
CA VAL A 12 48.66 7.21 -8.55
C VAL A 12 48.04 8.59 -8.73
N SER A 13 48.55 9.28 -9.74
CA SER A 13 48.43 10.71 -10.04
C SER A 13 47.17 11.06 -10.84
N ILE A 14 46.71 12.29 -10.64
CA ILE A 14 45.71 13.03 -11.42
C ILE A 14 46.38 13.67 -12.65
N PRO A 15 45.64 13.87 -13.76
CA PRO A 15 45.82 15.08 -14.54
C PRO A 15 44.53 15.91 -14.66
N SER A 16 44.68 17.22 -14.50
CA SER A 16 43.72 18.27 -14.81
C SER A 16 43.88 18.73 -16.26
N LEU A 17 42.82 19.30 -16.85
CA LEU A 17 42.91 20.44 -17.76
C LEU A 17 41.52 21.06 -18.02
N CYS A 18 41.47 22.39 -17.86
CA CYS A 18 40.45 23.35 -18.29
C CYS A 18 40.28 23.32 -19.83
N SER A 19 39.34 23.96 -20.54
CA SER A 19 38.43 25.11 -20.36
C SER A 19 37.48 25.13 -21.58
N GLY A 20 36.33 25.81 -21.52
CA GLY A 20 35.59 26.17 -22.73
C GLY A 20 34.13 26.61 -22.51
N ILE A 21 33.92 27.93 -22.42
CA ILE A 21 32.61 28.58 -22.56
C ILE A 21 32.38 28.85 -24.04
N SER A 22 31.20 28.52 -24.59
CA SER A 22 30.52 29.34 -25.61
C SER A 22 29.07 28.90 -25.80
N SER A 23 28.22 29.89 -26.09
CA SER A 23 26.78 29.82 -26.31
C SER A 23 26.41 29.23 -27.67
N SER A 24 25.21 28.65 -27.81
CA SER A 24 24.32 28.97 -28.94
C SER A 24 23.00 28.17 -28.93
N HIS A 25 21.94 28.94 -29.17
CA HIS A 25 20.74 28.67 -29.97
C HIS A 25 19.77 27.52 -29.62
N HIS A 26 18.60 27.99 -29.14
CA HIS A 26 17.29 27.39 -29.32
C HIS A 26 17.09 26.85 -30.75
N HIS A 27 16.68 25.57 -30.84
CA HIS A 27 15.90 25.09 -31.97
C HIS A 27 14.65 24.38 -31.47
N HIS A 28 13.51 25.03 -31.75
CA HIS A 28 12.18 24.42 -31.80
C HIS A 28 12.21 23.18 -32.69
N ARG A 29 11.91 22.00 -32.14
CA ARG A 29 11.49 20.84 -32.95
C ARG A 29 9.97 20.79 -32.97
N SER A 30 9.45 21.07 -34.17
CA SER A 30 8.07 20.95 -34.59
C SER A 30 7.55 19.51 -34.43
N PHE A 31 6.38 19.36 -33.81
CA PHE A 31 5.64 18.10 -33.77
C PHE A 31 5.04 17.82 -35.14
N SER A 32 5.46 16.72 -35.77
CA SER A 32 4.85 16.21 -36.99
C SER A 32 3.55 15.50 -36.65
N PHE A 33 2.45 15.97 -37.25
CA PHE A 33 1.14 15.35 -37.21
C PHE A 33 1.19 13.95 -37.84
N LEU A 34 0.87 12.93 -37.05
CA LEU A 34 0.52 11.61 -37.57
C LEU A 34 -0.98 11.58 -37.89
N ASN A 35 -1.27 11.30 -39.16
CA ASN A 35 -2.59 11.14 -39.77
C ASN A 35 -3.44 10.10 -39.03
N PHE A 36 -4.62 10.52 -38.57
CA PHE A 36 -5.73 9.61 -38.21
C PHE A 36 -6.55 9.27 -39.47
N PRO A 37 -6.82 7.99 -39.78
CA PRO A 37 -7.83 7.66 -40.78
C PRO A 37 -9.24 7.90 -40.24
N LYS A 38 -10.11 8.42 -41.13
CA LYS A 38 -11.51 8.73 -40.88
C LYS A 38 -12.39 7.48 -40.70
N LEU A 39 -13.33 7.62 -39.76
CA LEU A 39 -14.65 7.02 -39.58
C LEU A 39 -15.04 5.78 -40.43
N PHE A 40 -15.45 4.73 -39.71
CA PHE A 40 -16.62 3.93 -40.07
C PHE A 40 -17.78 4.33 -39.16
N SER A 41 -18.85 4.87 -39.75
CA SER A 41 -20.12 5.17 -39.07
C SER A 41 -21.01 3.92 -39.15
N PHE A 42 -21.26 3.28 -38.01
CA PHE A 42 -22.28 2.24 -37.91
C PHE A 42 -23.65 2.93 -37.73
N LYS A 43 -24.48 2.92 -38.78
CA LYS A 43 -25.88 3.35 -38.70
C LYS A 43 -26.68 2.29 -37.93
N TYR A 44 -27.02 2.57 -36.67
CA TYR A 44 -28.08 1.85 -35.97
C TYR A 44 -29.44 2.49 -36.31
N SER A 45 -30.30 1.69 -36.95
CA SER A 45 -31.69 2.04 -37.23
C SER A 45 -32.51 1.93 -35.94
N PHE A 46 -32.86 3.05 -35.32
CA PHE A 46 -33.84 3.08 -34.24
C PHE A 46 -35.24 2.86 -34.82
N ARG A 47 -35.84 1.71 -34.54
CA ARG A 47 -37.28 1.50 -34.72
C ARG A 47 -38.00 2.19 -33.55
N THR A 48 -38.84 3.17 -33.87
CA THR A 48 -39.78 3.80 -32.95
C THR A 48 -40.82 2.76 -32.50
N ILE A 49 -40.86 2.50 -31.19
CA ILE A 49 -41.92 1.71 -30.54
C ILE A 49 -42.91 2.70 -29.94
N SER A 50 -44.17 2.58 -30.33
CA SER A 50 -45.32 3.34 -29.83
C SER A 50 -45.59 3.02 -28.35
N PRO A 51 -46.03 3.98 -27.52
CA PRO A 51 -46.37 3.71 -26.14
C PRO A 51 -47.74 3.03 -26.03
N VAL A 52 -47.81 1.95 -25.26
CA VAL A 52 -49.06 1.29 -24.83
C VAL A 52 -49.48 1.94 -23.51
N PRO A 53 -50.76 2.28 -23.28
CA PRO A 53 -51.19 2.87 -22.02
C PRO A 53 -51.18 1.80 -20.92
N PHE A 54 -50.33 1.98 -19.91
CA PHE A 54 -50.35 1.18 -18.68
C PHE A 54 -51.29 1.85 -17.67
N VAL A 55 -52.39 1.17 -17.36
CA VAL A 55 -53.33 1.56 -16.31
C VAL A 55 -52.70 1.25 -14.95
N VAL A 56 -52.45 2.28 -14.14
CA VAL A 56 -52.02 2.11 -12.75
C VAL A 56 -53.25 2.17 -11.84
N SER A 57 -53.61 1.05 -11.23
CA SER A 57 -54.49 1.04 -10.05
C SER A 57 -53.74 1.65 -8.87
N ALA A 58 -54.31 2.70 -8.28
CA ALA A 58 -53.82 3.30 -7.06
C ALA A 58 -54.24 2.45 -5.85
N SER A 59 -53.28 1.75 -5.25
CA SER A 59 -53.42 1.14 -3.93
C SER A 59 -52.83 2.09 -2.89
N SER A 60 -53.66 2.58 -1.97
CA SER A 60 -53.25 3.41 -0.84
C SER A 60 -52.38 2.59 0.12
N ALA A 61 -51.07 2.84 0.11
CA ALA A 61 -50.14 2.37 1.14
C ALA A 61 -49.73 3.57 2.01
N SER A 62 -49.98 3.44 3.32
CA SER A 62 -49.61 4.39 4.36
C SER A 62 -48.09 4.62 4.40
N PRO A 63 -47.61 5.84 4.72
CA PRO A 63 -46.19 6.09 4.80
C PRO A 63 -45.62 5.50 6.09
N SER A 64 -45.02 4.31 6.02
CA SER A 64 -44.08 3.87 7.04
C SER A 64 -42.75 4.59 6.81
N SER A 65 -42.45 5.53 7.70
CA SER A 65 -41.19 6.26 7.74
C SER A 65 -39.99 5.31 7.59
N PRO A 66 -39.02 5.58 6.70
CA PRO A 66 -37.77 4.85 6.73
C PRO A 66 -37.04 5.25 8.02
N SER A 67 -36.90 4.29 8.94
CA SER A 67 -35.99 4.40 10.06
C SER A 67 -34.56 4.41 9.50
N THR A 68 -34.08 5.60 9.15
CA THR A 68 -32.67 5.86 8.93
C THR A 68 -31.98 5.62 10.27
N SER A 69 -31.53 4.38 10.51
CA SER A 69 -30.60 4.09 11.58
C SER A 69 -29.30 4.79 11.23
N VAL A 70 -29.14 6.03 11.71
CA VAL A 70 -27.85 6.69 11.81
C VAL A 70 -27.01 5.75 12.65
N ALA A 71 -26.11 5.00 12.01
CA ALA A 71 -25.12 4.20 12.70
C ALA A 71 -24.32 5.16 13.58
N GLN A 72 -24.60 5.14 14.88
CA GLN A 72 -23.85 5.90 15.86
C GLN A 72 -22.37 5.53 15.69
N SER A 73 -21.52 6.54 15.53
CA SER A 73 -20.07 6.35 15.55
C SER A 73 -19.70 5.84 16.94
N GLN A 74 -19.50 4.54 17.06
CA GLN A 74 -18.89 3.99 18.26
C GLN A 74 -17.45 4.50 18.31
N ASP A 75 -17.10 5.22 19.37
CA ASP A 75 -15.74 5.68 19.58
C ASP A 75 -14.78 4.48 19.54
N LEU A 76 -13.79 4.55 18.66
CA LEU A 76 -12.80 3.50 18.51
C LEU A 76 -11.91 3.47 19.76
N LYS A 77 -12.03 2.41 20.57
CA LYS A 77 -11.18 2.22 21.75
C LYS A 77 -9.77 1.78 21.32
N ILE A 78 -8.83 2.73 21.32
CA ILE A 78 -7.40 2.49 21.05
C ILE A 78 -6.72 2.00 22.33
N LYS A 79 -5.96 0.90 22.22
CA LYS A 79 -5.11 0.37 23.28
C LYS A 79 -3.65 0.43 22.84
N SER A 80 -2.78 0.87 23.75
CA SER A 80 -1.34 0.65 23.64
C SER A 80 -1.00 -0.72 24.26
N VAL A 81 -0.40 -1.60 23.47
CA VAL A 81 0.00 -2.95 23.90
C VAL A 81 1.53 -3.00 24.00
N PRO A 82 2.09 -3.23 25.21
CA PRO A 82 3.52 -3.38 25.38
C PRO A 82 4.08 -4.55 24.57
N THR A 83 5.27 -4.37 24.01
CA THR A 83 5.99 -5.39 23.23
C THR A 83 7.49 -5.22 23.44
N LYS A 84 8.28 -6.13 22.85
CA LYS A 84 9.74 -6.06 22.81
C LYS A 84 10.22 -6.14 21.37
N PRO A 85 11.38 -5.55 21.02
CA PRO A 85 12.01 -5.77 19.72
C PRO A 85 12.17 -7.27 19.43
N ILE A 86 11.92 -7.67 18.19
CA ILE A 86 12.10 -9.05 17.73
C ILE A 86 13.06 -9.04 16.55
N GLU A 87 14.03 -9.94 16.57
CA GLU A 87 15.07 -10.00 15.54
C GLU A 87 14.53 -10.39 14.15
N GLY A 88 15.34 -10.10 13.13
CA GLY A 88 15.09 -10.56 11.77
C GLY A 88 14.02 -9.78 11.00
N GLN A 89 13.61 -8.60 11.47
CA GLN A 89 12.60 -7.76 10.80
C GLN A 89 13.17 -6.80 9.75
N LYS A 90 14.39 -7.04 9.25
CA LYS A 90 14.97 -6.25 8.16
C LYS A 90 14.22 -6.50 6.85
N THR A 91 13.74 -5.41 6.27
CA THR A 91 13.05 -5.39 4.98
C THR A 91 14.05 -5.61 3.84
N GLY A 92 13.73 -6.46 2.87
CA GLY A 92 14.47 -6.50 1.60
C GLY A 92 13.94 -5.47 0.61
N THR A 93 14.49 -5.46 -0.61
CA THR A 93 14.06 -4.57 -1.73
C THR A 93 12.57 -4.68 -2.08
N SER A 94 11.91 -5.76 -1.66
CA SER A 94 10.51 -6.07 -1.98
C SER A 94 9.70 -6.41 -0.73
N GLY A 95 9.97 -5.76 0.40
CA GLY A 95 9.26 -5.98 1.66
C GLY A 95 9.92 -6.99 2.60
N LEU A 96 9.26 -7.26 3.72
CA LEU A 96 9.68 -8.26 4.70
C LEU A 96 9.14 -9.64 4.28
N ARG A 97 10.01 -10.65 4.24
CA ARG A 97 9.64 -12.04 3.93
C ARG A 97 10.24 -12.99 4.95
N LYS A 98 9.42 -13.90 5.47
CA LYS A 98 9.78 -14.96 6.42
C LYS A 98 8.82 -16.13 6.26
N LYS A 99 9.11 -17.23 6.93
CA LYS A 99 8.15 -18.33 7.08
C LYS A 99 6.88 -17.84 7.76
N VAL A 100 5.72 -18.36 7.34
CA VAL A 100 4.42 -18.13 7.98
C VAL A 100 4.51 -18.30 9.50
N LYS A 101 5.16 -19.37 9.96
CA LYS A 101 5.35 -19.66 11.39
C LYS A 101 6.03 -18.53 12.17
N VAL A 102 6.88 -17.73 11.53
CA VAL A 102 7.53 -16.57 12.16
C VAL A 102 6.53 -15.42 12.31
N PHE A 103 5.74 -15.13 11.29
CA PHE A 103 4.72 -14.08 11.34
C PHE A 103 3.57 -14.39 12.32
N MET A 104 3.29 -15.66 12.56
CA MET A 104 2.30 -16.12 13.54
C MET A 104 2.79 -16.05 14.99
N GLN A 105 4.08 -15.78 15.23
CA GLN A 105 4.58 -15.53 16.58
C GLN A 105 3.97 -14.24 17.14
N ASP A 106 3.77 -14.23 18.45
CA ASP A 106 3.12 -13.11 19.11
C ASP A 106 3.87 -11.80 18.86
N ASN A 107 3.12 -10.76 18.51
CA ASN A 107 3.60 -9.42 18.16
C ASN A 107 4.58 -9.30 16.97
N TYR A 108 4.97 -10.38 16.27
CA TYR A 108 5.93 -10.27 15.16
C TYR A 108 5.43 -9.35 14.06
N LEU A 109 4.27 -9.66 13.48
CA LEU A 109 3.65 -8.81 12.46
C LEU A 109 3.29 -7.42 13.00
N ALA A 110 2.77 -7.37 14.23
CA ALA A 110 2.33 -6.12 14.85
C ALA A 110 3.48 -5.11 15.03
N ASN A 111 4.63 -5.58 15.49
CA ASN A 111 5.84 -4.77 15.67
C ASN A 111 6.30 -4.18 14.34
N TRP A 112 6.30 -4.96 13.26
CA TRP A 112 6.73 -4.45 11.95
C TRP A 112 5.77 -3.38 11.42
N ILE A 113 4.45 -3.57 11.58
CA ILE A 113 3.45 -2.57 11.15
C ILE A 113 3.58 -1.29 11.98
N GLN A 114 3.77 -1.40 13.29
CA GLN A 114 3.99 -0.22 14.13
C GLN A 114 5.31 0.49 13.77
N ALA A 115 6.37 -0.26 13.53
CA ALA A 115 7.64 0.29 13.08
C ALA A 115 7.49 1.02 11.73
N LEU A 116 6.67 0.51 10.81
CA LEU A 116 6.30 1.25 9.60
C LEU A 116 5.66 2.59 9.93
N PHE A 117 4.62 2.65 10.76
CA PHE A 117 4.00 3.94 11.12
C PHE A 117 4.94 4.90 11.83
N ASN A 118 5.86 4.39 12.65
CA ASN A 118 6.91 5.20 13.28
C ASN A 118 7.94 5.76 12.27
N SER A 119 7.98 5.22 11.06
CA SER A 119 8.92 5.62 9.99
C SER A 119 8.33 6.67 9.04
N LEU A 120 7.00 6.79 9.04
CA LEU A 120 6.25 7.65 8.12
C LEU A 120 5.97 9.01 8.78
N PRO A 121 6.10 10.11 8.02
CA PRO A 121 5.47 11.39 8.35
C PRO A 121 3.96 11.22 8.62
N LEU A 122 3.38 12.07 9.47
CA LEU A 122 1.97 11.94 9.85
C LEU A 122 1.03 12.19 8.66
N GLU A 123 1.40 13.11 7.77
CA GLU A 123 0.69 13.43 6.52
C GLU A 123 0.58 12.25 5.54
N ASP A 124 1.45 11.25 5.68
CA ASP A 124 1.47 10.07 4.82
C ASP A 124 0.43 9.01 5.24
N TYR A 125 -0.29 9.19 6.36
CA TYR A 125 -1.29 8.20 6.77
C TYR A 125 -2.40 8.71 7.69
N LYS A 126 -2.13 9.71 8.54
CA LYS A 126 -3.08 10.17 9.56
C LYS A 126 -4.30 10.81 8.93
N ASN A 127 -5.49 10.35 9.32
CA ASN A 127 -6.77 10.69 8.69
C ASN A 127 -6.82 10.41 7.17
N GLY A 128 -5.80 9.74 6.63
CA GLY A 128 -5.64 9.45 5.22
C GLY A 128 -6.31 8.16 4.78
N LEU A 129 -6.06 7.82 3.51
CA LEU A 129 -6.58 6.64 2.83
C LEU A 129 -5.43 5.68 2.53
N LEU A 130 -5.53 4.44 3.02
CA LEU A 130 -4.63 3.36 2.63
C LEU A 130 -5.36 2.29 1.81
N VAL A 131 -4.60 1.54 1.01
CA VAL A 131 -5.09 0.36 0.28
C VAL A 131 -4.50 -0.90 0.93
N LEU A 132 -5.28 -1.97 1.03
CA LEU A 132 -4.83 -3.27 1.53
C LEU A 132 -5.21 -4.37 0.55
N GLY A 133 -4.20 -5.12 0.12
CA GLY A 133 -4.34 -6.22 -0.83
C GLY A 133 -3.39 -7.37 -0.54
N GLY A 134 -3.58 -8.47 -1.25
CA GLY A 134 -2.75 -9.65 -1.14
C GLY A 134 -3.03 -10.68 -2.23
N ASP A 135 -2.16 -11.68 -2.31
CA ASP A 135 -2.23 -12.77 -3.30
C ASP A 135 -3.05 -13.99 -2.83
N GLY A 136 -3.78 -13.85 -1.73
CA GLY A 136 -4.62 -14.91 -1.15
C GLY A 136 -3.86 -16.05 -0.44
N ARG A 137 -2.54 -15.97 -0.26
CA ARG A 137 -1.78 -17.02 0.44
C ARG A 137 -2.24 -17.22 1.89
N TYR A 138 -1.91 -18.39 2.45
CA TYR A 138 -2.15 -18.72 3.85
C TYR A 138 -1.71 -17.57 4.78
N PHE A 139 -2.49 -17.30 5.84
CA PHE A 139 -2.32 -16.20 6.79
C PHE A 139 -2.76 -14.80 6.33
N ASN A 140 -3.10 -14.56 5.04
CA ASN A 140 -3.53 -13.23 4.58
C ASN A 140 -4.79 -12.72 5.29
N ARG A 141 -5.76 -13.59 5.57
CA ARG A 141 -7.03 -13.17 6.18
C ARG A 141 -6.82 -12.67 7.60
N GLU A 142 -6.00 -13.37 8.37
CA GLU A 142 -5.61 -13.04 9.74
C GLU A 142 -4.71 -11.80 9.76
N ALA A 143 -3.70 -11.76 8.88
CA ALA A 143 -2.79 -10.62 8.75
C ALA A 143 -3.54 -9.32 8.39
N ALA A 144 -4.55 -9.39 7.51
CA ALA A 144 -5.36 -8.24 7.14
C ALA A 144 -6.03 -7.61 8.37
N GLN A 145 -6.57 -8.42 9.27
CA GLN A 145 -7.21 -7.91 10.50
C GLN A 145 -6.21 -7.24 11.43
N ILE A 146 -5.00 -7.81 11.56
CA ILE A 146 -3.91 -7.22 12.36
C ILE A 146 -3.51 -5.87 11.77
N ILE A 147 -3.29 -5.80 10.45
CA ILE A 147 -2.93 -4.56 9.74
C ILE A 147 -4.00 -3.48 9.95
N ILE A 148 -5.28 -3.82 9.75
CA ILE A 148 -6.39 -2.87 9.89
C ILE A 148 -6.47 -2.32 11.32
N LYS A 149 -6.39 -3.18 12.34
CA LYS A 149 -6.48 -2.76 13.74
C LYS A 149 -5.34 -1.83 14.14
N ILE A 150 -4.12 -2.11 13.68
CA ILE A 150 -2.95 -1.29 14.00
C ILE A 150 -2.95 0.02 13.21
N ALA A 151 -3.32 -0.03 11.94
CA ALA A 151 -3.46 1.16 11.11
C ALA A 151 -4.48 2.14 11.70
N ALA A 152 -5.65 1.66 12.11
CA ALA A 152 -6.63 2.50 12.80
C ALA A 152 -6.14 2.96 14.18
N GLY A 153 -5.41 2.10 14.92
CA GLY A 153 -4.77 2.49 16.18
C GLY A 153 -3.76 3.63 16.03
N ASN A 154 -3.12 3.76 14.86
CA ASN A 154 -2.22 4.86 14.52
C ASN A 154 -2.95 6.07 13.90
N GLY A 155 -4.28 5.99 13.71
CA GLY A 155 -5.08 7.12 13.21
C GLY A 155 -5.23 7.17 11.69
N VAL A 156 -5.07 6.05 10.98
CA VAL A 156 -5.48 5.96 9.57
C VAL A 156 -6.99 6.15 9.46
N GLY A 157 -7.43 7.09 8.61
CA GLY A 157 -8.84 7.46 8.51
C GLY A 157 -9.69 6.42 7.77
N LYS A 158 -9.14 5.83 6.71
CA LYS A 158 -9.87 4.84 5.89
C LYS A 158 -8.91 3.84 5.24
N ILE A 159 -9.36 2.59 5.11
CA ILE A 159 -8.64 1.54 4.40
C ILE A 159 -9.57 0.94 3.34
N LEU A 160 -9.15 0.94 2.07
CA LEU A 160 -9.81 0.19 1.00
C LEU A 160 -9.21 -1.22 0.97
N VAL A 161 -10.05 -2.22 1.16
CA VAL A 161 -9.59 -3.62 1.23
C VAL A 161 -10.11 -4.35 -0.01
N GLY A 162 -9.21 -5.10 -0.66
CA GLY A 162 -9.62 -6.08 -1.67
C GLY A 162 -10.64 -7.06 -1.11
N LYS A 163 -11.57 -7.56 -1.93
CA LYS A 163 -12.54 -8.56 -1.48
C LYS A 163 -11.80 -9.76 -0.88
N ASP A 164 -12.18 -10.16 0.33
CA ASP A 164 -11.52 -11.24 1.10
C ASP A 164 -10.01 -11.02 1.34
N GLY A 165 -9.54 -9.75 1.26
CA GLY A 165 -8.12 -9.40 1.34
C GLY A 165 -7.34 -9.66 0.04
N ILE A 166 -8.03 -10.00 -1.06
CA ILE A 166 -7.42 -10.34 -2.35
C ILE A 166 -7.42 -9.11 -3.26
N LEU A 167 -6.21 -8.68 -3.62
CA LEU A 167 -5.97 -7.63 -4.60
C LEU A 167 -4.51 -7.74 -5.04
N SER A 168 -4.28 -7.99 -6.34
CA SER A 168 -2.94 -8.21 -6.86
C SER A 168 -2.05 -6.98 -6.69
N THR A 169 -0.72 -7.16 -6.66
CA THR A 169 0.24 -6.03 -6.59
C THR A 169 -0.02 -4.92 -7.63
N PRO A 170 -0.21 -5.22 -8.93
CA PRO A 170 -0.53 -4.17 -9.89
C PRO A 170 -1.90 -3.51 -9.63
N ALA A 171 -2.89 -4.26 -9.14
CA ALA A 171 -4.19 -3.70 -8.79
C ALA A 171 -4.10 -2.77 -7.56
N VAL A 172 -3.31 -3.12 -6.54
CA VAL A 172 -3.03 -2.23 -5.40
C VAL A 172 -2.41 -0.93 -5.90
N SER A 173 -1.36 -1.00 -6.73
CA SER A 173 -0.70 0.19 -7.30
C SER A 173 -1.69 1.05 -8.11
N ALA A 174 -2.52 0.43 -8.95
CA ALA A 174 -3.54 1.13 -9.73
C ALA A 174 -4.59 1.81 -8.84
N VAL A 175 -5.07 1.14 -7.79
CA VAL A 175 -6.05 1.70 -6.85
C VAL A 175 -5.46 2.85 -6.05
N ILE A 176 -4.21 2.72 -5.57
CA ILE A 176 -3.52 3.81 -4.87
C ILE A 176 -3.53 5.07 -5.72
N ARG A 177 -3.10 4.97 -6.98
CA ARG A 177 -3.03 6.09 -7.93
C ARG A 177 -4.41 6.63 -8.30
N LYS A 178 -5.38 5.75 -8.55
CA LYS A 178 -6.73 6.13 -8.99
C LYS A 178 -7.57 6.76 -7.87
N ARG A 179 -7.31 6.40 -6.62
CA ARG A 179 -8.03 6.88 -5.43
C ARG A 179 -7.23 7.93 -4.66
N GLU A 180 -6.07 8.33 -5.16
CA GLU A 180 -5.17 9.29 -4.52
C GLU A 180 -4.88 8.89 -3.06
N ALA A 181 -4.73 7.58 -2.83
CA ALA A 181 -4.44 7.04 -1.51
C ALA A 181 -3.01 7.41 -1.09
N ASN A 182 -2.77 7.55 0.21
CA ASN A 182 -1.46 7.89 0.75
C ASN A 182 -0.45 6.73 0.61
N GLY A 183 -0.94 5.51 0.41
CA GLY A 183 -0.11 4.32 0.18
C GLY A 183 -0.92 3.03 0.29
N GLY A 184 -0.23 1.90 0.41
CA GLY A 184 -0.91 0.64 0.63
C GLY A 184 -0.02 -0.54 1.01
N PHE A 185 -0.65 -1.48 1.70
CA PHE A 185 -0.07 -2.75 2.12
C PHE A 185 -0.34 -3.83 1.09
N ILE A 186 0.67 -4.66 0.85
CA ILE A 186 0.60 -5.82 -0.05
C ILE A 186 1.08 -7.06 0.69
N MET A 187 0.16 -7.99 0.95
CA MET A 187 0.42 -9.29 1.59
C MET A 187 0.79 -10.31 0.50
N SER A 188 2.08 -10.43 0.22
CA SER A 188 2.61 -11.33 -0.79
C SER A 188 4.11 -11.57 -0.62
N ALA A 189 4.54 -12.82 -0.78
CA ALA A 189 5.95 -13.17 -1.01
C ALA A 189 6.28 -13.39 -2.49
N SER A 190 5.46 -12.86 -3.40
CA SER A 190 5.65 -12.90 -4.85
C SER A 190 5.77 -14.34 -5.38
N HIS A 191 6.95 -14.74 -5.85
CA HIS A 191 7.20 -16.06 -6.43
C HIS A 191 7.47 -17.15 -5.37
N ASN A 192 7.69 -16.78 -4.10
CA ASN A 192 7.95 -17.76 -3.05
C ASN A 192 6.70 -18.62 -2.83
N PRO A 193 6.87 -19.95 -2.60
CA PRO A 193 5.76 -20.85 -2.36
C PRO A 193 4.92 -20.38 -1.16
N GLY A 194 3.61 -20.59 -1.25
CA GLY A 194 2.64 -20.27 -0.19
C GLY A 194 2.17 -21.53 0.53
N GLY A 195 1.73 -21.37 1.78
CA GLY A 195 1.20 -22.45 2.62
C GLY A 195 1.71 -22.37 4.06
N PRO A 196 1.16 -23.16 4.99
CA PRO A 196 1.48 -23.07 6.43
C PRO A 196 2.97 -23.22 6.77
N GLU A 197 3.70 -24.01 5.97
CA GLU A 197 5.13 -24.30 6.14
C GLU A 197 6.03 -23.44 5.24
N TYR A 198 5.46 -22.58 4.41
CA TYR A 198 6.18 -21.79 3.43
C TYR A 198 6.21 -20.30 3.79
N ASP A 199 6.45 -19.45 2.79
CA ASP A 199 6.79 -18.07 3.01
C ASP A 199 5.55 -17.17 2.96
N TRP A 200 5.57 -16.19 3.83
CA TRP A 200 4.67 -15.05 3.82
C TRP A 200 5.48 -13.77 3.70
N GLY A 201 4.85 -12.69 3.23
CA GLY A 201 5.52 -11.41 3.15
C GLY A 201 4.58 -10.23 3.12
N ILE A 202 5.11 -9.08 3.51
CA ILE A 202 4.42 -7.79 3.53
C ILE A 202 5.28 -6.72 2.88
N LYS A 203 4.64 -5.90 2.05
CA LYS A 203 5.24 -4.73 1.40
C LYS A 203 4.41 -3.49 1.70
N PHE A 204 5.05 -2.33 1.61
CA PHE A 204 4.37 -1.04 1.62
C PHE A 204 4.73 -0.27 0.35
N ASN A 205 3.70 0.22 -0.35
CA ASN A 205 3.82 1.13 -1.48
C ASN A 205 3.37 2.52 -1.04
N TYR A 206 4.05 3.55 -1.56
CA TYR A 206 3.71 4.96 -1.35
C TYR A 206 2.58 5.43 -2.26
N SER A 207 2.14 6.67 -2.08
CA SER A 207 1.10 7.36 -2.87
C SER A 207 1.34 7.35 -4.38
N SER A 208 2.59 7.26 -4.85
CA SER A 208 2.92 7.10 -6.27
C SER A 208 2.51 5.74 -6.85
N GLY A 209 2.15 4.80 -5.98
CA GLY A 209 1.90 3.39 -6.29
C GLY A 209 3.15 2.52 -6.34
N GLN A 210 4.35 3.09 -6.10
CA GLN A 210 5.63 2.40 -6.13
C GLN A 210 6.04 1.87 -4.75
N PRO A 211 6.93 0.85 -4.68
CA PRO A 211 7.48 0.38 -3.40
C PRO A 211 8.14 1.51 -2.60
N ALA A 212 8.14 1.37 -1.26
CA ALA A 212 8.86 2.28 -0.39
C ALA A 212 10.37 2.32 -0.74
N PRO A 213 10.97 3.53 -0.78
CA PRO A 213 12.40 3.66 -1.07
C PRO A 213 13.25 3.12 0.08
N GLU A 214 14.52 2.83 -0.20
CA GLU A 214 15.45 2.22 0.77
C GLU A 214 15.57 3.03 2.07
N SER A 215 15.59 4.36 1.95
CA SER A 215 15.64 5.28 3.09
C SER A 215 14.48 5.08 4.08
N ILE A 216 13.31 4.66 3.59
CA ILE A 216 12.16 4.34 4.44
C ILE A 216 12.30 2.93 4.98
N THR A 217 12.68 1.95 4.15
CA THR A 217 12.83 0.57 4.63
C THR A 217 13.90 0.42 5.73
N ASP A 218 14.94 1.26 5.69
CA ASP A 218 15.97 1.32 6.74
C ASP A 218 15.44 1.97 8.01
N LYS A 219 14.61 3.02 7.91
CA LYS A 219 13.90 3.60 9.06
C LYS A 219 12.97 2.59 9.71
N ILE A 220 12.24 1.81 8.91
CA ILE A 220 11.39 0.71 9.41
C ILE A 220 12.26 -0.23 10.24
N TYR A 221 13.37 -0.71 9.66
CA TYR A 221 14.25 -1.61 10.38
C TYR A 221 14.79 -1.00 11.68
N GLY A 222 15.28 0.25 11.65
CA GLY A 222 15.74 0.95 12.86
C GLY A 222 14.67 1.02 13.95
N ASN A 223 13.41 1.28 13.56
CA ASN A 223 12.27 1.31 14.49
C ASN A 223 11.91 -0.08 15.04
N THR A 224 12.12 -1.16 14.28
CA THR A 224 11.90 -2.54 14.79
C THR A 224 12.85 -2.90 15.92
N LEU A 225 14.04 -2.31 15.96
CA LEU A 225 15.06 -2.56 16.98
C LEU A 225 14.76 -1.85 18.32
N SER A 226 13.85 -0.88 18.32
CA SER A 226 13.54 -0.05 19.49
C SER A 226 12.06 -0.03 19.88
N VAL A 227 11.17 -0.68 19.11
CA VAL A 227 9.72 -0.71 19.37
C VAL A 227 9.40 -1.27 20.77
N ARG A 228 8.57 -0.53 21.53
CA ARG A 228 8.17 -0.87 22.91
C ARG A 228 6.68 -1.08 23.09
N PHE A 229 5.88 -0.59 22.17
CA PHE A 229 4.44 -0.77 22.15
C PHE A 229 3.93 -0.69 20.72
N HIS A 230 2.74 -1.22 20.48
CA HIS A 230 1.94 -0.95 19.29
C HIS A 230 0.54 -0.48 19.67
N HIS A 231 -0.06 0.33 18.83
CA HIS A 231 -1.42 0.82 19.01
C HIS A 231 -2.38 -0.03 18.20
N LEU A 232 -3.45 -0.53 18.82
CA LEU A 232 -4.50 -1.27 18.11
C LEU A 232 -5.90 -0.94 18.63
N VAL A 233 -6.88 -1.01 17.74
CA VAL A 233 -8.29 -0.90 18.12
C VAL A 233 -8.83 -2.26 18.56
N LEU A 234 -9.49 -2.29 19.72
CA LEU A 234 -9.99 -3.53 20.34
C LEU A 234 -11.31 -4.03 19.75
N ASN A 235 -12.17 -3.12 19.30
CA ASN A 235 -13.50 -3.46 18.82
C ASN A 235 -13.41 -4.20 17.47
N ASN A 236 -14.37 -5.09 17.21
CA ASN A 236 -14.54 -5.72 15.90
C ASN A 236 -14.92 -4.63 14.89
N MET A 237 -13.88 -4.03 14.33
CA MET A 237 -13.93 -3.02 13.29
C MET A 237 -14.46 -3.67 12.01
N LEU A 238 -15.76 -3.53 11.75
CA LEU A 238 -16.37 -3.91 10.47
C LEU A 238 -15.98 -2.87 9.40
N PHE A 239 -14.71 -2.82 9.00
CA PHE A 239 -14.25 -1.95 7.91
C PHE A 239 -14.47 -2.68 6.60
N LEU A 240 -15.72 -2.66 6.12
CA LEU A 240 -16.11 -3.26 4.86
C LEU A 240 -16.31 -2.17 3.79
N PHE A 241 -15.24 -1.47 3.42
CA PHE A 241 -15.19 -0.86 2.09
C PHE A 241 -14.47 -1.82 1.17
N CYS A 242 -15.20 -2.88 0.80
CA CYS A 242 -14.80 -3.78 -0.26
C CYS A 242 -14.73 -2.95 -1.55
N ILE A 243 -13.58 -2.94 -2.21
CA ILE A 243 -13.49 -2.44 -3.57
C ILE A 243 -14.37 -3.39 -4.40
N ARG A 244 -15.54 -2.90 -4.85
CA ARG A 244 -16.38 -3.58 -5.85
C ARG A 244 -15.89 -3.25 -7.24
#